data_AF-A0A1F7YNL2-F1
#
_entry.id   AF-A0A1F7YNL2-F1
#
_cell.length_a   1.000
_cell.length_b   1.000
_cell.length_c   1.000
_cell.angle_alpha   90.00
_cell.angle_beta   90.00
_cell.angle_gamma   90.00
#
_symmetry.space_group_name_H-M   'P 1'
#
loop_
_entity.id
_entity.type
_entity.pdbx_description
1 polymer ?
#
loop_
_entity_poly.entity_id
_entity_poly.type
_entity_poly.pdbx_seq_one_letter_code
_entity_poly.pdbx_strand_id
1 'polypeptide(L)'
;MTPTFWGRVQTRFAVTTIVGIPIAFVVSLYLNNTKTLGSVFFVFLLTGVFWDVVYDFLQKRRWDSDWPMIFVLITGAIEGLCLFLVLSLLFSVLPISFTIMYTIVWLSMVAAQYIFLPIFFPRRRFRGGRFV
;
A
#
# COMPACT_ATOMS: atom_id res chain seq x y z
N MET A 1 9.70 -3.46 19.33
CA MET A 1 10.19 -4.45 18.34
C MET A 1 9.69 -4.02 16.98
N THR A 2 10.59 -3.54 16.14
CA THR A 2 10.27 -3.07 14.79
C THR A 2 9.88 -4.25 13.89
N PRO A 3 8.95 -4.05 12.95
CA PRO A 3 8.62 -5.09 11.99
C PRO A 3 9.85 -5.45 11.16
N THR A 4 10.09 -6.74 10.98
CA THR A 4 11.15 -7.22 10.08
C THR A 4 10.77 -6.91 8.62
N PHE A 5 11.76 -6.71 7.74
CA PHE A 5 11.52 -6.51 6.31
C PHE A 5 10.56 -7.56 5.72
N TRP A 6 10.80 -8.84 6.04
CA TRP A 6 9.92 -9.94 5.65
C TRP A 6 8.49 -9.82 6.21
N GLY A 7 8.32 -9.36 7.44
CA GLY A 7 7.01 -9.09 8.01
C GLY A 7 6.27 -7.97 7.26
N ARG A 8 6.97 -6.92 6.86
CA ARG A 8 6.42 -5.80 6.06
C ARG A 8 5.98 -6.26 4.67
N VAL A 9 6.83 -7.01 3.97
CA VAL A 9 6.48 -7.54 2.64
C VAL A 9 5.27 -8.48 2.76
N GLN A 10 5.23 -9.36 3.76
CA GLN A 10 4.07 -10.22 4.02
C GLN A 10 2.80 -9.44 4.38
N THR A 11 2.89 -8.39 5.23
CA THR A 11 1.73 -7.52 5.51
C THR A 11 1.17 -6.94 4.23
N ARG A 12 2.05 -6.43 3.36
CA ARG A 12 1.65 -5.75 2.14
C ARG A 12 0.94 -6.70 1.20
N PHE A 13 1.55 -7.84 0.86
CA PHE A 13 0.92 -8.81 -0.03
C PHE A 13 -0.43 -9.29 0.52
N ALA A 14 -0.54 -9.56 1.82
CA ALA A 14 -1.80 -9.99 2.42
C ALA A 14 -2.87 -8.90 2.35
N VAL A 15 -2.55 -7.67 2.75
CA VAL A 15 -3.51 -6.54 2.75
C VAL A 15 -3.91 -6.16 1.33
N THR A 16 -2.94 -6.09 0.41
CA THR A 16 -3.23 -5.81 -1.00
C THR A 16 -4.10 -6.89 -1.61
N THR A 17 -3.85 -8.16 -1.33
CA THR A 17 -4.65 -9.26 -1.91
C THR A 17 -6.06 -9.33 -1.33
N ILE A 18 -6.19 -9.22 0.00
CA ILE A 18 -7.48 -9.43 0.69
C ILE A 18 -8.36 -8.17 0.65
N VAL A 19 -7.77 -6.99 0.75
CA VAL A 19 -8.51 -5.72 0.88
C VAL A 19 -8.34 -4.87 -0.38
N GLY A 20 -7.11 -4.72 -0.85
CA GLY A 20 -6.79 -3.88 -1.99
C GLY A 20 -7.50 -4.31 -3.28
N ILE A 21 -7.34 -5.58 -3.68
CA ILE A 21 -7.89 -6.09 -4.94
C ILE A 21 -9.42 -6.01 -4.99
N PRO A 22 -10.17 -6.49 -3.97
CA PRO A 22 -11.63 -6.43 -4.01
C PRO A 22 -12.17 -5.01 -4.06
N ILE A 23 -11.58 -4.09 -3.29
CA ILE A 23 -12.04 -2.69 -3.25
C ILE A 23 -11.74 -1.99 -4.56
N ALA A 24 -10.53 -2.13 -5.09
CA ALA A 24 -10.19 -1.55 -6.39
C ALA A 24 -11.05 -2.13 -7.52
N PHE A 25 -11.40 -3.42 -7.46
CA PHE A 25 -12.34 -4.02 -8.41
C PHE A 25 -13.73 -3.37 -8.33
N VAL A 26 -14.31 -3.25 -7.12
CA VAL A 26 -15.62 -2.59 -6.94
C VAL A 26 -15.60 -1.13 -7.43
N VAL A 27 -14.55 -0.38 -7.08
CA VAL A 27 -14.42 1.04 -7.49
C VAL A 27 -14.24 1.18 -9.01
N SER A 28 -13.52 0.25 -9.64
CA SER A 28 -13.33 0.28 -11.09
C SER A 28 -14.59 -0.04 -11.89
N LEU A 29 -15.45 -0.93 -11.37
CA LEU A 29 -16.77 -1.20 -11.96
C LEU A 29 -17.63 0.05 -11.88
N TYR A 30 -17.61 0.75 -10.74
CA TYR A 30 -18.34 2.00 -10.57
C TYR A 30 -17.87 3.10 -11.54
N LEU A 31 -16.56 3.15 -11.82
CA LEU A 31 -15.96 4.13 -12.74
C LEU A 31 -16.00 3.69 -14.22
N ASN A 32 -16.57 2.52 -14.56
CA ASN A 32 -16.61 1.94 -15.91
C ASN A 32 -15.24 1.88 -16.62
N ASN A 33 -14.15 1.77 -15.86
CA ASN A 33 -12.79 1.80 -16.39
C ASN A 33 -12.03 0.52 -16.05
N THR A 34 -12.47 -0.58 -16.66
CA THR A 34 -11.96 -1.94 -16.40
C THR A 34 -10.63 -2.23 -17.10
N LYS A 35 -10.33 -1.53 -18.19
CA LYS A 35 -9.13 -1.77 -19.02
C LYS A 35 -7.82 -1.48 -18.29
N THR A 36 -7.85 -0.61 -17.27
CA THR A 36 -6.66 -0.16 -16.55
C THR A 36 -6.39 -0.90 -15.25
N LEU A 37 -7.27 -1.80 -14.80
CA LEU A 37 -7.12 -2.48 -13.50
C LEU A 37 -5.82 -3.29 -13.40
N GLY A 38 -5.60 -4.21 -14.35
CA GLY A 38 -4.47 -5.15 -14.29
C GLY A 38 -3.11 -4.45 -14.32
N SER A 39 -2.96 -3.43 -15.16
CA SER A 39 -1.73 -2.64 -15.25
C SER A 39 -1.51 -1.78 -14.01
N VAL A 40 -2.57 -1.18 -13.45
CA VAL A 40 -2.49 -0.40 -12.21
C VAL A 40 -2.02 -1.27 -11.04
N PHE A 41 -2.55 -2.49 -10.88
CA PHE A 41 -2.10 -3.38 -9.80
C PHE A 41 -0.65 -3.83 -9.97
N PHE A 42 -0.24 -4.15 -11.19
CA PHE A 42 1.13 -4.56 -11.45
C PHE A 42 2.13 -3.44 -11.12
N VAL A 43 1.82 -2.20 -11.55
CA VAL A 43 2.64 -1.03 -11.22
C VAL A 43 2.60 -0.74 -9.72
N PHE A 44 1.44 -0.84 -9.05
CA PHE A 44 1.29 -0.65 -7.61
C PHE A 44 2.15 -1.63 -6.79
N LEU A 45 2.19 -2.90 -7.18
CA LEU A 45 3.04 -3.89 -6.52
C LEU A 45 4.51 -3.58 -6.70
N LEU A 46 4.94 -3.19 -7.91
CA LEU A 46 6.34 -2.87 -8.19
C LEU A 46 6.81 -1.60 -7.49
N THR A 47 6.06 -0.49 -7.62
CA THR A 47 6.38 0.77 -6.93
C THR A 47 6.36 0.56 -5.43
N GLY A 48 5.42 -0.25 -4.96
CA GLY A 48 5.27 -0.54 -3.57
C GLY A 48 6.45 -1.26 -2.95
N VAL A 49 6.83 -2.41 -3.52
CA VAL A 49 7.98 -3.18 -3.02
C VAL A 49 9.26 -2.34 -3.06
N PHE A 50 9.43 -1.50 -4.08
CA PHE A 50 10.55 -0.56 -4.14
C PHE A 50 10.54 0.41 -2.95
N TRP A 51 9.39 1.04 -2.65
CA TRP A 51 9.25 1.93 -1.50
C TRP A 51 9.46 1.22 -0.16
N ASP A 52 9.08 -0.06 -0.03
CA ASP A 52 9.33 -0.83 1.19
C ASP A 52 10.82 -1.02 1.45
N VAL A 53 11.63 -1.23 0.41
CA VAL A 53 13.10 -1.33 0.51
C VAL A 53 13.69 0.02 0.92
N VAL A 54 13.27 1.11 0.28
CA VAL A 54 13.73 2.47 0.60
C VAL A 54 13.39 2.81 2.05
N TYR A 55 12.17 2.50 2.48
CA TYR A 55 11.71 2.78 3.83
C TYR A 55 12.48 1.95 4.87
N ASP A 56 12.69 0.65 4.63
CA ASP A 56 13.45 -0.21 5.53
C ASP A 56 14.92 0.25 5.66
N PHE A 57 15.52 0.69 4.56
CA PHE A 57 16.87 1.25 4.56
C PHE A 57 16.97 2.55 5.36
N LEU A 58 16.02 3.47 5.17
CA LEU A 58 15.96 4.72 5.93
C LEU A 58 15.67 4.49 7.41
N GLN A 59 14.78 3.54 7.72
CA GLN A 59 14.39 3.20 9.09
C GLN A 59 15.56 2.67 9.92
N LYS A 60 16.40 1.81 9.33
CA LYS A 60 17.59 1.23 9.99
C LYS A 60 18.67 2.26 10.33
N ARG A 61 18.70 3.41 9.64
CA ARG A 61 19.68 4.49 9.91
C ARG A 61 19.29 5.39 11.08
N ARG A 62 18.08 5.23 11.63
CA ARG A 62 17.56 6.06 12.73
C ARG A 62 17.78 5.37 14.07
N TRP A 63 18.23 6.14 15.07
CA TRP A 63 18.50 5.66 16.44
C TRP A 63 17.33 4.85 17.03
N ASP A 64 16.11 5.37 16.92
CA ASP A 64 14.92 4.77 17.55
C ASP A 64 14.31 3.64 16.71
N SER A 65 14.68 3.55 15.42
CA SER A 65 14.12 2.63 14.42
C SER A 65 12.58 2.61 14.31
N ASP A 66 11.83 3.42 15.05
CA ASP A 66 10.37 3.56 14.96
C ASP A 66 9.98 4.82 14.20
N TRP A 67 8.95 4.70 13.36
CA TRP A 67 8.44 5.78 12.54
C TRP A 67 6.99 6.11 12.93
N PRO A 68 6.67 7.40 13.18
CA PRO A 68 5.30 7.85 13.35
C PRO A 68 4.40 7.45 12.17
N MET A 69 3.12 7.20 12.46
CA MET A 69 2.10 6.87 11.45
C MET A 69 2.00 7.95 10.35
N ILE A 70 2.31 9.20 10.67
CA ILE A 70 2.35 10.31 9.69
C ILE A 70 3.27 10.01 8.50
N PHE A 71 4.40 9.35 8.72
CA PHE A 71 5.30 9.04 7.61
C PHE A 71 4.75 7.94 6.69
N VAL A 72 3.94 7.02 7.22
CA VAL A 72 3.22 6.04 6.39
C VAL A 72 2.20 6.76 5.51
N LEU A 73 1.58 7.83 6.03
CA LEU A 73 0.67 8.64 5.23
C LEU A 73 1.41 9.43 4.13
N ILE A 74 2.53 10.07 4.47
CA ILE A 74 3.34 10.83 3.51
C ILE A 74 3.89 9.93 2.40
N THR A 75 4.41 8.76 2.77
CA THR A 75 4.95 7.80 1.79
C THR A 75 3.88 7.24 0.88
N GLY A 76 2.67 6.98 1.41
CA GLY A 76 1.51 6.67 0.59
C GLY A 76 1.19 7.79 -0.41
N ALA A 77 1.11 9.04 0.04
CA ALA A 77 0.86 10.17 -0.87
C ALA A 77 1.91 10.29 -1.99
N ILE A 78 3.20 10.12 -1.67
CA ILE A 78 4.29 10.13 -2.65
C ILE A 78 4.17 8.94 -3.61
N GLU A 79 3.88 7.75 -3.10
CA GLU A 79 3.66 6.55 -3.92
C GLU A 79 2.51 6.76 -4.91
N GLY A 80 1.40 7.34 -4.47
CA GLY A 80 0.26 7.69 -5.32
C GLY A 80 0.62 8.69 -6.42
N LEU A 81 1.44 9.68 -6.12
CA LEU A 81 1.92 10.65 -7.11
C LEU A 81 2.84 9.98 -8.14
N CYS A 82 3.78 9.14 -7.70
CA CYS A 82 4.62 8.35 -8.61
C CYS A 82 3.78 7.45 -9.51
N LEU A 83 2.79 6.76 -8.95
CA LEU A 83 1.86 5.92 -9.69
C LEU A 83 1.07 6.71 -10.73
N PHE A 84 0.56 7.88 -10.36
CA PHE A 84 -0.16 8.75 -11.27
C PHE A 84 0.71 9.14 -12.47
N LEU A 85 1.96 9.56 -12.23
CA LEU A 85 2.88 9.95 -13.30
C LEU A 85 3.17 8.78 -14.26
N VAL A 86 3.46 7.60 -13.71
CA VAL A 86 3.75 6.40 -14.52
C VAL A 86 2.52 5.99 -15.34
N LEU A 87 1.34 5.98 -14.74
CA LEU A 87 0.10 5.58 -15.41
C LEU A 87 -0.37 6.61 -16.43
N SER A 88 -0.21 7.90 -16.14
CA SER A 88 -0.51 8.99 -17.08
C SER A 88 0.35 8.87 -18.35
N LEU A 89 1.64 8.54 -18.19
CA LEU A 89 2.57 8.35 -19.29
C LEU A 89 2.22 7.11 -20.16
N LEU A 90 1.78 6.02 -19.53
CA LEU A 90 1.56 4.74 -20.22
C LEU A 90 0.14 4.54 -20.77
N PHE A 91 -0.88 5.05 -20.07
CA PHE A 91 -2.28 4.69 -20.32
C PHE A 91 -3.23 5.90 -20.41
N SER A 92 -2.70 7.14 -20.38
CA SER A 92 -3.48 8.38 -20.48
C SER A 92 -4.69 8.40 -19.52
N VAL A 93 -4.40 8.25 -18.22
CA VAL A 93 -5.44 8.15 -17.18
C VAL A 93 -5.99 9.52 -16.80
N LEU A 94 -7.32 9.61 -16.64
CA LEU A 94 -7.99 10.81 -16.14
C LEU A 94 -7.57 11.10 -14.68
N PRO A 95 -7.10 12.32 -14.35
CA PRO A 95 -6.57 12.65 -13.02
C PRO A 95 -7.58 12.45 -11.90
N ILE A 96 -8.84 12.79 -12.14
CA ILE A 96 -9.93 12.73 -11.15
C ILE A 96 -10.26 11.27 -10.82
N SER A 97 -10.46 10.44 -11.85
CA SER A 97 -10.77 9.01 -11.67
C SER A 97 -9.64 8.28 -10.95
N PHE A 98 -8.38 8.59 -11.29
CA PHE A 98 -7.22 8.02 -10.60
C PHE A 98 -7.20 8.44 -9.12
N THR A 99 -7.34 9.74 -8.84
CA THR A 99 -7.25 10.26 -7.46
C THR A 99 -8.33 9.64 -6.57
N ILE A 100 -9.57 9.54 -7.05
CA ILE A 100 -10.67 8.90 -6.30
C ILE A 100 -10.37 7.42 -6.05
N MET A 101 -9.98 6.68 -7.09
CA MET A 101 -9.69 5.25 -6.95
C MET A 101 -8.52 5.00 -6.00
N TYR A 102 -7.42 5.74 -6.18
CA TYR A 102 -6.23 5.62 -5.36
C TYR A 102 -6.53 5.95 -3.90
N THR A 103 -7.19 7.08 -3.62
CA THR A 103 -7.46 7.50 -2.23
C THR A 103 -8.35 6.52 -1.48
N ILE A 104 -9.40 5.99 -2.12
CA ILE A 104 -10.29 4.99 -1.50
C ILE A 104 -9.52 3.71 -1.18
N VAL A 105 -8.78 3.18 -2.16
CA VAL A 105 -8.00 1.95 -2.00
C VAL A 105 -6.92 2.14 -0.93
N TRP A 106 -6.18 3.24 -0.99
CA TRP A 106 -5.13 3.56 -0.04
C TRP A 106 -5.65 3.70 1.39
N LEU A 107 -6.72 4.48 1.62
CA LEU A 107 -7.35 4.62 2.93
C LEU A 107 -7.85 3.28 3.47
N SER A 108 -8.42 2.43 2.60
CA SER A 108 -8.88 1.11 3.00
C SER A 108 -7.74 0.19 3.42
N MET A 109 -6.59 0.24 2.74
CA MET A 109 -5.39 -0.51 3.11
C MET A 109 -4.79 -0.01 4.42
N VAL A 110 -4.73 1.30 4.62
CA VAL A 110 -4.28 1.91 5.89
C VAL A 110 -5.20 1.47 7.03
N ALA A 111 -6.52 1.56 6.85
CA ALA A 111 -7.48 1.08 7.84
C ALA A 111 -7.29 -0.43 8.13
N ALA A 112 -7.14 -1.26 7.10
CA ALA A 112 -6.83 -2.69 7.24
C ALA A 112 -5.59 -2.94 8.10
N GLN A 113 -4.54 -2.16 7.89
CA GLN A 113 -3.27 -2.35 8.57
C GLN A 113 -3.26 -1.91 10.04
N TYR A 114 -3.91 -0.78 10.36
CA TYR A 114 -3.89 -0.22 11.72
C TYR A 114 -5.09 -0.65 12.58
N ILE A 115 -6.23 -0.95 11.98
CA ILE A 115 -7.46 -1.30 12.71
C ILE A 115 -7.67 -2.81 12.66
N PHE A 116 -7.76 -3.39 11.47
CA PHE A 116 -8.20 -4.79 11.34
C PHE A 116 -7.12 -5.80 11.73
N LEU A 117 -5.87 -5.62 11.27
CA LEU A 117 -4.79 -6.57 11.57
C LEU A 117 -4.49 -6.75 13.07
N PRO A 118 -4.47 -5.69 13.91
CA PRO A 118 -4.30 -5.85 15.35
C PRO A 118 -5.47 -6.56 16.04
N ILE A 119 -6.70 -6.39 15.55
CA ILE A 119 -7.91 -7.03 16.10
C ILE A 119 -7.88 -8.54 15.83
N PHE A 120 -7.61 -8.95 14.59
CA PHE A 120 -7.64 -10.37 14.21
C PHE A 120 -6.37 -11.13 14.58
N PHE A 121 -5.19 -10.48 14.55
CA PHE A 121 -3.91 -11.12 14.80
C PHE A 121 -3.07 -10.37 15.85
N PRO A 122 -3.52 -10.34 17.12
CA PRO A 122 -2.81 -9.62 18.18
C PRO A 122 -1.39 -10.16 18.44
N ARG A 123 -1.17 -11.47 18.24
CA ARG A 123 0.14 -12.12 18.45
C ARG A 123 1.22 -11.67 17.47
N ARG A 124 0.85 -10.99 16.38
CA ARG A 124 1.76 -10.52 15.33
C ARG A 124 2.82 -9.52 15.84
N ARG A 125 2.48 -8.80 16.91
CA ARG A 125 3.40 -7.86 17.59
C ARG A 125 4.63 -8.57 18.15
N PHE A 126 4.51 -9.83 18.55
CA PHE A 126 5.61 -10.63 19.10
C PHE A 126 6.47 -11.32 18.02
N ARG A 127 6.01 -11.36 16.76
CA ARG A 127 6.72 -11.97 15.63
C ARG A 127 7.27 -10.96 14.63
N GLY A 128 7.44 -9.70 15.04
CA GLY A 128 7.98 -8.65 14.18
C GLY A 128 7.19 -8.48 12.87
N GLY A 129 5.87 -8.59 12.92
CA GLY A 129 5.01 -8.40 11.75
C GLY A 129 4.82 -9.62 10.85
N ARG A 130 5.40 -10.79 11.16
CA ARG A 130 5.24 -12.01 10.35
C ARG A 130 3.92 -12.72 10.64
N PHE A 131 3.32 -13.31 9.60
CA PHE A 131 2.17 -14.20 9.74
C PHE A 131 2.59 -15.65 9.97
N VAL A 132 3.74 -16.05 9.39
CA VAL A 132 4.36 -17.37 9.54
C VAL A 132 5.56 -17.24 10.46
#